data_AF-A0A957F473-F1
#
_entry.id   AF-A0A957F473-F1
#
_cell.length_a   1.000
_cell.length_b   1.000
_cell.length_c   1.000
_cell.angle_alpha   90.00
_cell.angle_beta   90.00
_cell.angle_gamma   90.00
#
_symmetry.space_group_name_H-M   'P 1'
#
loop_
_entity.id
_entity.type
_entity.pdbx_description
1 polymer ?
#
loop_
_entity_poly.entity_id
_entity_poly.type
_entity_poly.pdbx_seq_one_letter_code
_entity_poly.pdbx_strand_id
1 'polypeptide(L)'
;LPLLDETRFPLLEQPAPRLCADRLDYFLRDSLGLGLATAGEVRAVLAKLVVVNGRIAAADRETARWLGTRFMAADDASWANFREVGLYELTARAIRRALAIGALAEADVWGTDRPLWQRLHAYPDAELQRLLALITPETQFVWDEAAPTFRVSTKLRAIDPDVVGGEGRIRPLSTLDPDFRRRREAYLQSKAGKWPMRVGSG
;
A
#
# COMPACT_ATOMS: atom_id res chain seq x y z
N LEU A 1 -17.22 0.98 -24.14
CA LEU A 1 -17.52 -0.37 -23.60
C LEU A 1 -18.13 -0.21 -22.21
N PRO A 2 -19.29 -0.83 -21.91
CA PRO A 2 -19.97 -0.77 -20.61
C PRO A 2 -19.09 -1.01 -19.37
N LEU A 3 -18.02 -1.79 -19.53
CA LEU A 3 -17.06 -2.17 -18.48
C LEU A 3 -16.01 -1.09 -18.16
N LEU A 4 -15.84 -0.08 -19.03
CA LEU A 4 -14.89 1.03 -18.82
C LEU A 4 -15.52 2.23 -18.10
N ASP A 5 -16.84 2.20 -17.90
CA ASP A 5 -17.56 3.23 -17.16
C ASP A 5 -17.63 2.84 -15.68
N GLU A 6 -16.60 3.26 -14.93
CA GLU A 6 -16.45 2.97 -13.50
C GLU A 6 -17.63 3.49 -12.66
N THR A 7 -18.37 4.50 -13.14
CA THR A 7 -19.53 5.05 -12.42
C THR A 7 -20.65 4.03 -12.22
N ARG A 8 -20.64 2.95 -13.02
CA ARG A 8 -21.59 1.84 -12.94
C ARG A 8 -21.22 0.80 -11.87
N PHE A 9 -20.04 0.90 -11.28
CA PHE A 9 -19.53 -0.02 -10.27
C PHE A 9 -19.20 0.72 -8.97
N PRO A 10 -20.20 1.26 -8.26
CA PRO A 10 -19.98 2.13 -7.08
C PRO A 10 -19.31 1.42 -5.89
N LEU A 11 -19.20 0.09 -5.93
CA LEU A 11 -18.46 -0.69 -4.94
C LEU A 11 -17.00 -0.92 -5.31
N LEU A 12 -16.62 -0.77 -6.59
CA LEU A 12 -15.27 -1.02 -7.09
C LEU A 12 -14.27 -0.09 -6.40
N GLU A 13 -14.56 1.21 -6.46
CA GLU A 13 -13.77 2.27 -5.87
C GLU A 13 -14.64 3.15 -4.97
N GLN A 14 -14.15 3.40 -3.76
CA GLN A 14 -14.75 4.36 -2.83
C GLN A 14 -13.68 5.28 -2.27
N PRO A 15 -14.01 6.51 -1.88
CA PRO A 15 -13.06 7.39 -1.20
C PRO A 15 -12.53 6.73 0.08
N ALA A 16 -11.21 6.81 0.29
CA ALA A 16 -10.63 6.43 1.56
C ALA A 16 -11.25 7.29 2.70
N PRO A 17 -11.46 6.73 3.91
CA PRO A 17 -10.98 5.41 4.36
C PRO A 17 -12.01 4.28 4.23
N ARG A 18 -13.04 4.43 3.38
CA ARG A 18 -14.07 3.41 3.22
C ARG A 18 -13.52 2.16 2.55
N LEU A 19 -14.19 1.04 2.81
CA LEU A 19 -14.01 -0.19 2.04
C LEU A 19 -14.48 0.02 0.59
N CYS A 20 -13.74 -0.59 -0.33
CA CYS A 20 -14.16 -0.81 -1.71
C CYS A 20 -13.65 -2.19 -2.15
N ALA A 21 -14.12 -2.68 -3.28
CA ALA A 21 -13.79 -4.02 -3.77
C ALA A 21 -12.29 -4.15 -4.07
N ASP A 22 -11.67 -3.11 -4.65
CA ASP A 22 -10.22 -3.06 -4.89
C ASP A 22 -9.44 -3.25 -3.59
N ARG A 23 -9.74 -2.42 -2.57
CA ARG A 23 -9.08 -2.49 -1.25
C ARG A 23 -9.28 -3.80 -0.53
N LEU A 24 -10.41 -4.48 -0.73
CA LEU A 24 -10.64 -5.78 -0.15
C LEU A 24 -9.86 -6.88 -0.88
N ASP A 25 -9.83 -6.85 -2.21
CA ASP A 25 -9.14 -7.87 -3.01
C ASP A 25 -7.64 -7.88 -2.72
N TYR A 26 -6.95 -6.75 -2.91
CA TYR A 26 -5.50 -6.73 -2.71
C TYR A 26 -5.13 -6.96 -1.25
N PHE A 27 -5.90 -6.42 -0.29
CA PHE A 27 -5.64 -6.64 1.13
C PHE A 27 -5.78 -8.11 1.51
N LEU A 28 -6.89 -8.76 1.16
CA LEU A 28 -7.12 -10.14 1.58
C LEU A 28 -6.12 -11.07 0.89
N ARG A 29 -5.79 -10.82 -0.38
CA ARG A 29 -4.75 -11.56 -1.11
C ARG A 29 -3.38 -11.41 -0.45
N ASP A 30 -2.95 -10.18 -0.19
CA ASP A 30 -1.63 -9.91 0.40
C ASP A 30 -1.55 -10.40 1.84
N SER A 31 -2.65 -10.31 2.61
CA SER A 31 -2.68 -10.77 4.00
C SER A 31 -2.37 -12.26 4.15
N LEU A 32 -2.73 -13.08 3.15
CA LEU A 32 -2.38 -14.51 3.11
C LEU A 32 -0.88 -14.69 2.85
N GLY A 33 -0.34 -14.00 1.84
CA GLY A 33 1.09 -14.08 1.49
C GLY A 33 2.01 -13.54 2.58
N LEU A 34 1.56 -12.55 3.34
CA LEU A 34 2.27 -11.96 4.48
C LEU A 34 2.10 -12.76 5.78
N GLY A 35 1.29 -13.82 5.79
CA GLY A 35 0.98 -14.59 7.00
C GLY A 35 0.20 -13.81 8.07
N LEU A 36 -0.47 -12.72 7.67
CA LEU A 36 -1.28 -11.88 8.55
C LEU A 36 -2.69 -12.43 8.76
N ALA A 37 -3.14 -13.32 7.88
CA ALA A 37 -4.42 -14.00 7.94
C ALA A 37 -4.29 -15.44 7.45
N THR A 38 -5.18 -16.30 7.94
CA THR A 38 -5.41 -17.64 7.41
C THR A 38 -6.55 -17.62 6.39
N ALA A 39 -6.59 -18.63 5.51
CA ALA A 39 -7.72 -18.80 4.58
C ALA A 39 -9.07 -18.97 5.31
N GLY A 40 -9.06 -19.51 6.52
CA GLY A 40 -10.26 -19.62 7.38
C GLY A 40 -10.76 -18.26 7.84
N GLU A 41 -9.87 -17.41 8.34
CA GLU A 41 -10.22 -16.03 8.74
C GLU A 41 -10.73 -15.20 7.56
N VAL A 42 -10.07 -15.29 6.39
CA VAL A 42 -10.52 -14.59 5.18
C VAL A 42 -11.94 -15.00 4.81
N ARG A 43 -12.25 -16.31 4.80
CA ARG A 43 -13.62 -16.79 4.53
C ARG A 43 -14.63 -16.29 5.57
N ALA A 44 -14.26 -16.31 6.84
CA ALA A 44 -15.14 -15.86 7.93
C ALA A 44 -15.47 -14.37 7.81
N VAL A 45 -14.48 -13.54 7.46
CA VAL A 45 -14.66 -12.09 7.27
C VAL A 45 -15.49 -11.80 6.03
N LEU A 46 -15.19 -12.46 4.90
CA LEU A 46 -15.97 -12.31 3.66
C LEU A 46 -17.46 -12.65 3.86
N ALA A 47 -17.75 -13.71 4.62
CA ALA A 47 -19.13 -14.10 4.94
C ALA A 47 -19.90 -13.06 5.79
N LYS A 48 -19.18 -12.12 6.41
CA LYS A 48 -19.73 -11.04 7.25
C LYS A 48 -19.65 -9.67 6.60
N LEU A 49 -19.30 -9.58 5.32
CA LEU A 49 -19.41 -8.35 4.54
C LEU A 49 -20.79 -8.23 3.91
N VAL A 50 -21.39 -7.05 4.03
CA VAL A 50 -22.70 -6.75 3.46
C VAL A 50 -22.66 -5.42 2.70
N VAL A 51 -23.62 -5.22 1.81
CA VAL A 51 -23.79 -3.95 1.10
C VAL A 51 -25.00 -3.23 1.67
N VAL A 52 -24.79 -2.01 2.17
CA VAL A 52 -25.84 -1.14 2.70
C VAL A 52 -25.71 0.23 2.05
N ASN A 53 -26.76 0.70 1.36
CA ASN A 53 -26.79 2.00 0.69
C ASN A 53 -25.58 2.24 -0.24
N GLY A 54 -25.24 1.23 -1.06
CA GLY A 54 -24.11 1.32 -2.00
C GLY A 54 -22.72 1.36 -1.34
N ARG A 55 -22.61 0.95 -0.07
CA ARG A 55 -21.34 0.85 0.65
C ARG A 55 -21.12 -0.55 1.19
N ILE A 56 -19.88 -1.01 1.13
CA ILE A 56 -19.47 -2.26 1.79
C ILE A 56 -19.30 -1.97 3.29
N ALA A 57 -19.99 -2.74 4.13
CA ALA A 57 -19.95 -2.64 5.57
C ALA A 57 -19.71 -4.03 6.19
N ALA A 58 -19.17 -4.06 7.40
CA ALA A 58 -19.07 -5.26 8.22
C ALA A 58 -20.38 -5.47 9.00
N ALA A 59 -20.83 -6.73 9.08
CA ALA A 59 -22.03 -7.11 9.81
C ALA A 59 -21.92 -6.86 11.32
N ASP A 60 -20.70 -6.87 11.87
CA ASP A 60 -20.43 -6.65 13.29
C ASP A 60 -19.11 -5.89 13.52
N ARG A 61 -18.94 -5.41 14.77
CA ARG A 61 -17.77 -4.63 15.19
C ARG A 61 -16.49 -5.45 15.17
N GLU A 62 -16.57 -6.75 15.43
CA GLU A 62 -15.42 -7.66 15.48
C GLU A 62 -14.79 -7.79 14.09
N THR A 63 -15.62 -8.01 13.08
CA THR A 63 -15.21 -8.11 11.68
C THR A 63 -14.59 -6.80 11.18
N ALA A 64 -15.23 -5.66 11.48
CA ALA A 64 -14.65 -4.36 11.14
C ALA A 64 -13.30 -4.12 11.82
N ARG A 65 -13.17 -4.50 13.10
CA ARG A 65 -11.92 -4.35 13.86
C ARG A 65 -10.83 -5.23 13.29
N TRP A 66 -11.15 -6.47 12.94
CA TRP A 66 -10.22 -7.39 12.29
C TRP A 66 -9.72 -6.80 10.96
N LEU A 67 -10.65 -6.35 10.09
CA LEU A 67 -10.33 -5.71 8.82
C LEU A 67 -9.40 -4.51 9.01
N GLY A 68 -9.80 -3.54 9.82
CA GLY A 68 -9.01 -2.32 10.04
C GLY A 68 -7.64 -2.59 10.64
N THR A 69 -7.55 -3.52 11.61
CA THR A 69 -6.28 -3.84 12.28
C THR A 69 -5.33 -4.58 11.34
N ARG A 70 -5.81 -5.59 10.63
CA ARG A 70 -4.99 -6.38 9.71
C ARG A 70 -4.59 -5.58 8.47
N PHE A 71 -5.44 -4.66 8.02
CA PHE A 71 -5.11 -3.78 6.90
C PHE A 71 -3.95 -2.84 7.25
N MET A 72 -3.93 -2.25 8.45
CA MET A 72 -2.77 -1.46 8.92
C MET A 72 -1.52 -2.33 9.08
N ALA A 73 -1.66 -3.58 9.53
CA ALA A 73 -0.53 -4.51 9.60
C ALA A 73 0.01 -4.86 8.21
N ALA A 74 -0.83 -5.00 7.19
CA ALA A 74 -0.41 -5.24 5.80
C ALA A 74 0.29 -4.01 5.21
N ASP A 75 -0.24 -2.80 5.46
CA ASP A 75 0.43 -1.54 5.08
C ASP A 75 1.78 -1.43 5.79
N ASP A 76 1.89 -1.85 7.06
CA ASP A 76 3.15 -1.80 7.80
C ASP A 76 4.20 -2.82 7.32
N ALA A 77 3.76 -4.05 7.06
CA ALA A 77 4.62 -5.14 6.64
C ALA A 77 5.09 -5.02 5.19
N SER A 78 4.32 -4.35 4.32
CA SER A 78 4.59 -4.32 2.87
C SER A 78 4.46 -2.92 2.28
N TRP A 79 3.25 -2.38 2.16
CA TRP A 79 2.99 -1.24 1.26
C TRP A 79 3.59 0.10 1.70
N ALA A 80 3.76 0.27 3.00
CA ALA A 80 4.41 1.40 3.67
C ALA A 80 5.52 0.87 4.60
N ASN A 81 6.13 -0.26 4.26
CA ASN A 81 7.30 -0.75 4.96
C ASN A 81 8.50 0.18 4.69
N PHE A 82 9.28 0.47 5.74
CA PHE A 82 10.41 1.40 5.65
C PHE A 82 11.41 0.99 4.57
N ARG A 83 11.79 -0.29 4.52
CA ARG A 83 12.75 -0.81 3.55
C ARG A 83 12.21 -0.78 2.12
N GLU A 84 10.97 -1.22 1.93
CA GLU A 84 10.34 -1.24 0.61
C GLU A 84 10.16 0.16 0.02
N VAL A 85 9.84 1.16 0.86
CA VAL A 85 9.77 2.56 0.45
C VAL A 85 11.16 3.08 -0.01
N GLY A 86 12.22 2.65 0.65
CA GLY A 86 13.59 2.99 0.25
C GLY A 86 13.98 2.38 -1.10
N LEU A 87 13.71 1.09 -1.29
CA LEU A 87 13.94 0.41 -2.56
C LEU A 87 13.10 1.00 -3.70
N TYR A 88 11.86 1.38 -3.41
CA TYR A 88 10.99 2.05 -4.37
C TYR A 88 11.59 3.38 -4.83
N GLU A 89 12.11 4.20 -3.91
CA GLU A 89 12.75 5.47 -4.28
C GLU A 89 14.07 5.27 -5.04
N LEU A 90 14.89 4.28 -4.69
CA LEU A 90 16.09 3.93 -5.47
C LEU A 90 15.72 3.50 -6.89
N THR A 91 14.68 2.66 -7.03
CA THR A 91 14.17 2.22 -8.33
C THR A 91 13.66 3.41 -9.15
N ALA A 92 12.88 4.30 -8.52
CA ALA A 92 12.37 5.51 -9.17
C ALA A 92 13.52 6.44 -9.63
N ARG A 93 14.60 6.56 -8.85
CA ARG A 93 15.80 7.30 -9.25
C ARG A 93 16.51 6.66 -10.44
N ALA A 94 16.67 5.34 -10.44
CA ALA A 94 17.26 4.61 -11.57
C ALA A 94 16.45 4.81 -12.85
N ILE A 95 15.12 4.69 -12.78
CA ILE A 95 14.23 4.93 -13.93
C ILE A 95 14.33 6.39 -14.41
N ARG A 96 14.30 7.37 -13.48
CA ARG A 96 14.48 8.80 -13.84
C ARG A 96 15.81 9.07 -14.53
N ARG A 97 16.91 8.48 -14.02
CA ARG A 97 18.23 8.59 -14.65
C ARG A 97 18.21 7.98 -16.05
N ALA A 98 17.65 6.78 -16.20
CA ALA A 98 17.57 6.08 -17.47
C ALA A 98 16.77 6.85 -18.53
N LEU A 99 15.63 7.46 -18.15
CA LEU A 99 14.87 8.35 -19.03
C LEU A 99 15.70 9.58 -19.44
N ALA A 100 16.40 10.21 -18.49
CA ALA A 100 17.17 11.42 -18.74
C ALA A 100 18.38 11.20 -19.68
N ILE A 101 18.99 10.01 -19.65
CA ILE A 101 20.13 9.66 -20.51
C ILE A 101 19.72 8.92 -21.79
N GLY A 102 18.42 8.73 -22.03
CA GLY A 102 17.90 8.00 -23.20
C GLY A 102 18.10 6.48 -23.16
N ALA A 103 18.42 5.91 -21.99
CA ALA A 103 18.48 4.45 -21.79
C ALA A 103 17.08 3.80 -21.78
N LEU A 104 16.06 4.57 -21.42
CA LEU A 104 14.65 4.21 -21.54
C LEU A 104 13.88 5.32 -22.25
N ALA A 105 12.85 4.94 -22.99
CA ALA A 105 11.78 5.83 -23.44
C ALA A 105 10.52 5.59 -22.60
N GLU A 106 9.59 6.55 -22.60
CA GLU A 106 8.31 6.40 -21.90
C GLU A 106 7.54 5.15 -22.35
N ALA A 107 7.57 4.84 -23.64
CA ALA A 107 6.97 3.62 -24.21
C ALA A 107 7.46 2.32 -23.55
N ASP A 108 8.69 2.30 -23.03
CA ASP A 108 9.26 1.12 -22.39
C ASP A 108 8.66 0.87 -21.00
N VAL A 109 8.20 1.93 -20.33
CA VAL A 109 7.50 1.86 -19.03
C VAL A 109 6.12 1.22 -19.18
N TRP A 110 5.51 1.35 -20.35
CA TRP A 110 4.23 0.70 -20.68
C TRP A 110 4.37 -0.79 -21.03
N GLY A 111 5.61 -1.32 -21.04
CA GLY A 111 5.90 -2.73 -21.27
C GLY A 111 5.75 -3.59 -20.01
N THR A 112 6.71 -4.51 -19.82
CA THR A 112 6.74 -5.42 -18.65
C THR A 112 8.06 -5.29 -17.91
N ASP A 113 8.06 -5.66 -16.63
CA ASP A 113 9.19 -5.46 -15.71
C ASP A 113 10.51 -6.05 -16.21
N ARG A 114 10.51 -7.32 -16.66
CA ARG A 114 11.75 -8.03 -17.02
C ARG A 114 12.51 -7.35 -18.18
N PRO A 115 11.90 -7.05 -19.34
CA PRO A 115 12.54 -6.27 -20.41
C PRO A 115 13.04 -4.90 -19.96
N LEU A 116 12.25 -4.17 -19.16
CA LEU A 116 12.65 -2.87 -18.64
C LEU A 116 13.90 -3.00 -17.77
N TRP A 117 13.90 -3.97 -16.85
CA TRP A 117 15.02 -4.24 -15.94
C TRP A 117 16.29 -4.65 -16.69
N GLN A 118 16.16 -5.50 -17.71
CA GLN A 118 17.29 -5.89 -18.57
C GLN A 118 17.91 -4.70 -19.29
N ARG A 119 17.10 -3.76 -19.80
CA ARG A 119 17.60 -2.54 -20.45
C ARG A 119 18.38 -1.65 -19.48
N LEU A 120 17.86 -1.46 -18.27
CA LEU A 120 18.54 -0.70 -17.22
C LEU A 120 19.94 -1.26 -16.94
N HIS A 121 20.06 -2.59 -16.78
CA HIS A 121 21.35 -3.23 -16.51
C HIS A 121 22.31 -3.27 -17.70
N ALA A 122 21.81 -3.27 -18.94
CA ALA A 122 22.65 -3.30 -20.13
C ALA A 122 23.26 -1.94 -20.50
N TYR A 123 22.72 -0.83 -19.98
CA TYR A 123 23.15 0.51 -20.38
C TYR A 123 24.39 0.99 -19.60
N PRO A 124 25.51 1.35 -20.27
CA PRO A 124 26.78 1.64 -19.61
C PRO A 124 26.87 3.08 -19.06
N ASP A 125 26.00 3.42 -18.11
CA ASP A 125 26.04 4.70 -17.37
C ASP A 125 26.44 4.48 -15.91
N ALA A 126 27.54 5.11 -15.47
CA ALA A 126 28.13 4.86 -14.17
C ALA A 126 27.17 5.17 -13.00
N GLU A 127 26.39 6.25 -13.09
CA GLU A 127 25.44 6.63 -12.03
C GLU A 127 24.22 5.69 -12.00
N LEU A 128 23.70 5.30 -13.17
CA LEU A 128 22.65 4.29 -13.27
C LEU A 128 23.10 2.96 -12.66
N GLN A 129 24.29 2.47 -13.03
CA GLN A 129 24.81 1.21 -12.49
C GLN A 129 25.05 1.29 -10.98
N ARG A 130 25.50 2.45 -10.47
CA ARG A 130 25.61 2.69 -9.03
C ARG A 130 24.26 2.62 -8.31
N LEU A 131 23.20 3.17 -8.89
CA LEU A 131 21.85 3.09 -8.32
C LEU A 131 21.30 1.65 -8.36
N LEU A 132 21.47 0.94 -9.47
CA LEU A 132 21.00 -0.44 -9.64
C LEU A 132 21.71 -1.41 -8.67
N ALA A 133 22.99 -1.18 -8.38
CA ALA A 133 23.73 -1.96 -7.40
C ALA A 133 23.19 -1.86 -5.95
N LEU A 134 22.37 -0.83 -5.68
CA LEU A 134 21.69 -0.65 -4.39
C LEU A 134 20.26 -1.23 -4.36
N ILE A 135 19.81 -1.89 -5.44
CA ILE A 135 18.44 -2.45 -5.51
C ILE A 135 18.56 -3.97 -5.34
N THR A 136 18.81 -4.40 -4.11
CA THR A 136 18.99 -5.81 -3.77
C THR A 136 18.20 -6.21 -2.52
N PRO A 137 17.92 -7.52 -2.30
CA PRO A 137 17.32 -8.02 -1.07
C PRO A 137 18.10 -7.66 0.21
N GLU A 138 19.41 -7.41 0.10
CA GLU A 138 20.28 -7.10 1.24
C GLU A 138 20.30 -5.62 1.59
N THR A 139 19.87 -4.75 0.69
CA THR A 139 19.92 -3.30 0.91
C THR A 139 19.07 -2.89 2.12
N GLN A 140 19.71 -2.16 3.03
CA GLN A 140 19.10 -1.64 4.26
C GLN A 140 19.06 -0.12 4.25
N PHE A 141 18.17 0.42 5.10
CA PHE A 141 18.01 1.85 5.29
C PHE A 141 17.99 2.17 6.76
N VAL A 142 18.45 3.38 7.09
CA VAL A 142 18.36 3.95 8.43
C VAL A 142 17.72 5.33 8.37
N TRP A 143 17.09 5.73 9.48
CA TRP A 143 16.63 7.11 9.67
C TRP A 143 17.84 8.00 9.94
N ASP A 144 18.06 9.00 9.09
CA ASP A 144 19.18 9.93 9.24
C ASP A 144 18.78 11.35 8.82
N GLU A 145 18.37 12.15 9.81
CA GLU A 145 17.94 13.53 9.60
C GLU A 145 19.09 14.45 9.12
N ALA A 146 20.32 14.14 9.56
CA ALA A 146 21.49 14.99 9.33
C ALA A 146 22.09 14.79 7.93
N ALA A 147 22.15 13.54 7.47
CA ALA A 147 22.74 13.18 6.18
C ALA A 147 21.89 12.14 5.42
N PRO A 148 20.63 12.44 5.06
CA PRO A 148 19.81 11.50 4.31
C PRO A 148 20.33 11.33 2.88
N THR A 149 20.29 10.10 2.35
CA THR A 149 20.44 9.88 0.90
C THR A 149 19.25 10.48 0.15
N PHE A 150 18.06 10.40 0.76
CA PHE A 150 16.84 10.99 0.22
C PHE A 150 15.74 11.19 1.26
N ARG A 151 14.77 12.03 0.89
CA ARG A 151 13.55 12.28 1.66
C ARG A 151 12.34 11.85 0.84
N VAL A 152 11.69 10.77 1.28
CA VAL A 152 10.56 10.15 0.57
C VAL A 152 9.33 10.09 1.45
N SER A 153 8.15 10.31 0.86
CA SER A 153 6.87 10.08 1.52
C SER A 153 6.22 8.84 0.91
N THR A 154 5.54 8.05 1.73
CA THR A 154 4.71 6.94 1.24
C THR A 154 3.22 7.27 1.35
N LYS A 155 2.41 6.63 0.51
CA LYS A 155 0.95 6.68 0.61
C LYS A 155 0.51 5.73 1.71
N LEU A 156 0.27 6.27 2.91
CA LEU A 156 -0.27 5.48 4.02
C LEU A 156 -1.68 5.03 3.73
N ARG A 157 -1.97 3.77 4.05
CA ARG A 157 -3.29 3.18 3.81
C ARG A 157 -3.83 2.65 5.13
N ALA A 158 -4.95 3.23 5.56
CA ALA A 158 -5.74 2.70 6.67
C ALA A 158 -7.22 2.86 6.39
N ILE A 159 -7.96 1.77 6.48
CA ILE A 159 -9.41 1.75 6.35
C ILE A 159 -10.09 2.05 7.69
N ASP A 160 -11.33 2.51 7.62
CA ASP A 160 -12.24 2.68 8.76
C ASP A 160 -13.58 2.05 8.37
N PRO A 161 -13.70 0.71 8.47
CA PRO A 161 -14.85 0.00 7.95
C PRO A 161 -16.15 0.46 8.60
N ASP A 162 -17.17 0.69 7.78
CA ASP A 162 -18.53 0.90 8.27
C ASP A 162 -19.04 -0.38 8.96
N VAL A 163 -19.73 -0.24 10.08
CA VAL A 163 -20.37 -1.33 10.84
C VAL A 163 -21.88 -1.18 10.76
N VAL A 164 -22.59 -2.27 10.51
CA VAL A 164 -24.05 -2.32 10.59
C VAL A 164 -24.50 -2.14 12.03
N GLY A 165 -25.35 -1.14 12.27
CA GLY A 165 -26.06 -0.90 13.51
C GLY A 165 -27.54 -1.25 13.41
N GLY A 166 -28.29 -0.95 14.47
CA GLY A 166 -29.76 -1.07 14.46
C GLY A 166 -30.41 -0.21 13.37
N GLU A 167 -31.58 -0.64 12.88
CA GLU A 167 -32.38 0.07 11.87
C GLU A 167 -31.70 0.23 10.49
N GLY A 168 -30.76 -0.65 10.14
CA GLY A 168 -30.09 -0.61 8.82
C GLY A 168 -29.14 0.58 8.63
N ARG A 169 -28.80 1.30 9.71
CA ARG A 169 -27.81 2.38 9.68
C ARG A 169 -26.41 1.80 9.73
N ILE A 170 -25.48 2.40 8.99
CA ILE A 170 -24.06 2.07 9.07
C ILE A 170 -23.26 3.25 9.62
N ARG A 171 -22.28 2.95 10.46
CA ARG A 171 -21.39 3.95 11.10
C ARG A 171 -19.95 3.49 11.02
N PRO A 172 -18.97 4.39 10.80
CA PRO A 172 -17.56 4.01 10.78
C PRO A 172 -17.15 3.40 12.13
N LEU A 173 -16.33 2.36 12.11
CA LEU A 173 -15.84 1.68 13.31
C LEU A 173 -15.21 2.66 14.30
N SER A 174 -14.42 3.62 13.82
CA SER A 174 -13.79 4.63 14.66
C SER A 174 -14.79 5.40 15.51
N THR A 175 -16.05 5.56 15.08
CA THR A 175 -17.10 6.23 15.87
C THR A 175 -17.67 5.35 16.98
N LEU A 176 -17.51 4.02 16.86
CA LEU A 176 -18.05 3.01 17.77
C LEU A 176 -16.99 2.41 18.70
N ASP A 177 -15.71 2.55 18.34
CA ASP A 177 -14.58 1.89 18.97
C ASP A 177 -13.42 2.91 19.17
N PRO A 178 -13.36 3.56 20.34
CA PRO A 178 -12.34 4.55 20.64
C PRO A 178 -10.91 4.00 20.62
N ASP A 179 -10.72 2.71 20.95
CA ASP A 179 -9.41 2.08 20.93
C ASP A 179 -8.92 1.82 19.51
N PHE A 180 -9.82 1.42 18.61
CA PHE A 180 -9.51 1.34 17.19
C PHE A 180 -9.17 2.73 16.63
N ARG A 181 -10.00 3.75 16.93
CA ARG A 181 -9.74 5.13 16.49
C ARG A 181 -8.34 5.60 16.87
N ARG A 182 -7.98 5.48 18.16
CA ARG A 182 -6.68 5.88 18.68
C ARG A 182 -5.52 5.15 17.99
N ARG A 183 -5.64 3.83 17.81
CA ARG A 183 -4.61 3.04 17.13
C ARG A 183 -4.44 3.44 15.66
N ARG A 184 -5.54 3.69 14.96
CA ARG A 184 -5.53 4.12 13.56
C ARG A 184 -4.93 5.52 13.39
N GLU A 185 -5.29 6.46 14.26
CA GLU A 185 -4.73 7.81 14.27
C GLU A 185 -3.22 7.77 14.58
N ALA A 186 -2.81 7.01 15.59
CA ALA A 186 -1.40 6.83 15.92
C ALA A 186 -0.61 6.23 14.76
N TYR A 187 -1.16 5.22 14.07
CA TYR A 187 -0.53 4.62 12.89
C TYR A 187 -0.33 5.62 11.74
N LEU A 188 -1.37 6.41 11.45
CA LEU A 188 -1.28 7.43 10.39
C LEU A 188 -0.28 8.54 10.75
N GLN A 189 -0.20 8.92 12.03
CA GLN A 189 0.73 9.95 12.51
C GLN A 189 2.18 9.45 12.57
N SER A 190 2.42 8.20 13.00
CA SER A 190 3.77 7.65 13.17
C SER A 190 4.57 7.57 11.87
N LYS A 191 3.88 7.65 10.74
CA LYS A 191 4.43 7.50 9.40
C LYS A 191 4.23 8.74 8.52
N ALA A 192 3.66 9.81 9.05
CA ALA A 192 3.37 11.02 8.31
C ALA A 192 4.67 11.76 7.89
N GLY A 193 4.57 12.56 6.83
CA GLY A 193 5.66 13.41 6.37
C GLY A 193 6.66 12.72 5.46
N LYS A 194 7.86 13.30 5.38
CA LYS A 194 8.96 12.79 4.54
C LYS A 194 9.99 12.09 5.42
N TRP A 195 10.28 10.85 5.09
CA TRP A 195 11.25 10.02 5.81
C TRP A 195 12.66 10.32 5.31
N PRO A 196 13.56 10.83 6.16
CA PRO A 196 14.97 11.00 5.83
C PRO A 196 15.67 9.64 5.89
N MET A 197 15.77 9.02 4.73
CA MET A 197 16.35 7.70 4.59
C MET A 197 17.80 7.84 4.10
N ARG A 198 18.70 7.17 4.80
CA ARG A 198 20.05 6.92 4.30
C ARG A 198 20.22 5.45 3.98
N VAL A 199 20.79 5.17 2.81
CA VAL A 199 21.21 3.83 2.42
C VAL A 199 22.31 3.37 3.39
N GLY A 200 22.08 2.26 4.08
CA GLY A 200 23.05 1.63 4.95
C GLY A 200 23.93 0.64 4.18
N SER A 201 25.12 0.38 4.69
CA SER A 201 25.89 -0.80 4.31
C SER A 201 25.28 -2.02 4.98
N GLY A 202 24.96 -3.07 4.21
CA GLY A 202 24.66 -4.39 4.76
C GLY A 202 25.87 -5.03 5.42
#